data_AF-A0A4Q4MYW8-F1
#
_entry.id   AF-A0A4Q4MYW8-F1
#
_cell.length_a   1.000
_cell.length_b   1.000
_cell.length_c   1.000
_cell.angle_alpha   90.00
_cell.angle_beta   90.00
_cell.angle_gamma   90.00
#
_symmetry.space_group_name_H-M   'P 1'
#
loop_
_entity.id
_entity.type
_entity.pdbx_description
1 polymer ?
#
loop_
_entity_poly.entity_id
_entity_poly.type
_entity_poly.pdbx_seq_one_letter_code
_entity_poly.pdbx_strand_id
1 'polypeptide(L)'
;MRLKSKRTHREMSAPADEPPALDRFSKRVHLVAFAGDLRAFKVRLAPHNCSPGFCYIPYELLRSISNRNLPTFPGEGKPVPEIWLLGMHCLDVLDLFVQWVYTGEYTELSGSVVPLDIANGVQDLKMDVNRQKPKTMDWAVKAAILAWLLGDDLKVAEFQNYAMARLFAALTRPSEKPQLTPALYDHVFVISDMTSNLDTAMEHLVVRNWGDASVVDQEDLQLWISRITRLDTFRDRFFKESLLSLDQRREKALVAKDYFCGELP
;
A
#
# COMPACT_ATOMS: atom_id res chain seq x y z
N MET A 1 39.92 -52.83 26.14
CA MET A 1 39.82 -51.71 27.11
C MET A 1 41.05 -50.81 26.94
N ARG A 2 40.82 -49.52 26.63
CA ARG A 2 41.65 -48.31 26.89
C ARG A 2 43.05 -48.20 26.23
N LEU A 3 43.52 -47.05 25.70
CA LEU A 3 42.97 -45.70 25.44
C LEU A 3 44.03 -44.88 24.64
N LYS A 4 43.54 -43.96 23.80
CA LYS A 4 44.15 -42.65 23.35
C LYS A 4 45.32 -42.74 22.35
N SER A 5 45.47 -41.91 21.33
CA SER A 5 44.98 -40.54 21.08
C SER A 5 44.98 -40.29 19.56
N LYS A 6 43.87 -39.85 18.97
CA LYS A 6 43.81 -39.35 17.58
C LYS A 6 43.51 -37.86 17.61
N ARG A 7 44.38 -37.08 16.95
CA ARG A 7 44.16 -35.69 16.55
C ARG A 7 42.95 -35.62 15.62
N THR A 8 42.02 -34.72 15.91
CA THR A 8 41.18 -34.06 14.90
C THR A 8 41.02 -32.60 15.31
N HIS A 9 41.63 -31.72 14.51
CA HIS A 9 41.29 -30.30 14.47
C HIS A 9 39.82 -30.18 14.07
N ARG A 10 39.00 -29.55 14.91
CA ARG A 10 37.72 -28.99 14.54
C ARG A 10 37.59 -27.68 15.32
N GLU A 11 38.15 -26.63 14.74
CA GLU A 11 37.83 -25.26 15.13
C GLU A 11 36.33 -25.04 14.88
N MET A 12 35.62 -24.68 15.94
CA MET A 12 34.25 -24.17 15.83
C MET A 12 34.35 -22.75 15.28
N SER A 13 34.13 -22.61 13.97
CA SER A 13 33.84 -21.31 13.38
C SER A 13 32.38 -20.97 13.68
N ALA A 14 32.18 -19.79 14.29
CA ALA A 14 30.88 -19.16 14.47
C ALA A 14 30.16 -19.03 13.10
N PRO A 15 28.82 -19.07 13.05
CA PRO A 15 28.11 -18.83 11.81
C PRO A 15 28.40 -17.39 11.35
N ALA A 16 28.90 -17.28 10.13
CA ALA A 16 29.22 -16.02 9.48
C ALA A 16 27.97 -15.12 9.45
N ASP A 17 28.16 -13.89 9.92
CA ASP A 17 27.23 -12.78 9.69
C ASP A 17 26.97 -12.64 8.19
N GLU A 18 25.78 -13.03 7.74
CA GLU A 18 25.27 -12.54 6.47
C GLU A 18 24.98 -11.04 6.65
N PRO A 19 25.63 -10.14 5.88
CA PRO A 19 25.30 -8.74 5.94
C PRO A 19 23.87 -8.57 5.38
N PRO A 20 22.98 -7.83 6.07
CA PRO A 20 21.68 -7.54 5.49
C PRO A 20 21.90 -6.80 4.18
N ALA A 21 21.14 -7.17 3.15
CA ALA A 21 21.12 -6.54 1.83
C ALA A 21 20.68 -5.06 1.94
N LEU A 22 21.61 -4.22 2.39
CA LEU A 22 21.53 -2.78 2.48
C LEU A 22 22.33 -2.21 1.32
N ASP A 23 21.79 -2.19 0.10
CA ASP A 23 22.23 -1.17 -0.86
C ASP A 23 21.30 -0.91 -2.06
N ARG A 24 20.10 -0.41 -1.80
CA ARG A 24 19.38 0.45 -2.78
C ARG A 24 18.80 1.74 -2.19
N PHE A 25 18.96 1.98 -0.89
CA PHE A 25 18.27 3.05 -0.19
C PHE A 25 19.17 3.78 0.82
N SER A 26 20.36 4.20 0.40
CA SER A 26 21.37 4.88 1.24
C SER A 26 20.88 6.18 1.90
N LYS A 27 19.67 6.68 1.58
CA LYS A 27 19.03 7.84 2.25
C LYS A 27 17.88 7.48 3.20
N ARG A 28 17.46 6.22 3.32
CA ARG A 28 16.32 5.79 4.17
C ARG A 28 16.72 5.25 5.55
N VAL A 29 18.00 5.35 5.92
CA VAL A 29 18.58 4.68 7.11
C VAL A 29 18.23 5.36 8.45
N HIS A 30 17.45 6.45 8.50
CA HIS A 30 17.29 7.23 9.74
C HIS A 30 15.85 7.49 10.22
N LEU A 31 14.93 6.55 10.02
CA LEU A 31 13.64 6.54 10.75
C LEU A 31 13.39 5.21 11.47
N VAL A 32 14.46 4.56 11.95
CA VAL A 32 14.32 3.58 13.02
C VAL A 32 14.20 4.36 14.32
N ALA A 33 12.97 4.66 14.72
CA ALA A 33 12.69 5.21 16.03
C ALA A 33 13.30 4.29 17.09
N PHE A 34 14.32 4.82 17.77
CA PHE A 34 14.89 4.39 19.04
C PHE A 34 14.56 2.95 19.46
N ALA A 35 15.46 2.02 19.13
CA ALA A 35 15.49 0.67 19.69
C ALA A 35 15.77 0.62 21.22
N GLY A 36 15.62 1.74 21.93
CA GLY A 36 15.87 1.88 23.37
C GLY A 36 14.66 2.35 24.18
N ASP A 37 13.58 2.81 23.54
CA ASP A 37 12.38 3.20 24.29
C ASP A 37 11.45 2.00 24.40
N LEU A 38 11.29 1.48 25.62
CA LEU A 38 10.51 0.28 25.92
C LEU A 38 9.03 0.44 25.54
N ARG A 39 8.57 1.64 25.20
CA ARG A 39 7.18 2.01 24.89
C ARG A 39 6.87 2.08 23.40
N ALA A 40 7.07 0.98 22.66
CA ALA A 40 6.70 0.88 21.25
C ALA A 40 5.75 -0.29 20.98
N PHE A 41 5.04 -0.23 19.85
CA PHE A 41 4.42 -1.38 19.20
C PHE A 41 5.35 -1.92 18.13
N LYS A 42 5.43 -3.24 18.02
CA LYS A 42 6.05 -3.88 16.87
C LYS A 42 4.99 -4.15 15.82
N VAL A 43 4.99 -3.38 14.73
CA VAL A 43 4.05 -3.57 13.62
C VAL A 43 4.71 -4.48 12.59
N ARG A 44 4.10 -5.64 12.34
CA ARG A 44 4.59 -6.68 11.45
C ARG A 44 3.70 -6.81 10.24
N LEU A 45 4.34 -7.01 9.09
CA LEU A 45 3.66 -7.47 7.89
C LEU A 45 3.35 -8.97 8.02
N ALA A 46 2.22 -9.40 7.46
CA ALA A 46 1.93 -10.83 7.35
C ALA A 46 3.04 -11.54 6.57
N PRO A 47 3.46 -12.73 7.02
CA PRO A 47 4.50 -13.49 6.35
C PRO A 47 4.00 -13.89 4.97
N HIS A 48 4.59 -13.32 3.92
CA HIS A 48 4.68 -13.99 2.63
C HIS A 48 6.02 -14.74 2.58
N ASN A 49 6.32 -15.45 1.49
CA ASN A 49 7.49 -16.34 1.35
C ASN A 49 8.89 -15.67 1.51
N CYS A 50 8.96 -14.43 2.00
CA CYS A 50 10.16 -13.68 2.32
C CYS A 50 10.06 -13.14 3.76
N SER A 51 11.19 -13.06 4.47
CA SER A 51 11.31 -12.70 5.89
C SER A 51 10.36 -11.56 6.32
N PRO A 52 9.60 -11.72 7.42
CA PRO A 52 8.58 -10.73 7.82
C PRO A 52 9.25 -9.42 8.21
N GLY A 53 9.02 -8.39 7.41
CA GLY A 53 9.38 -7.01 7.71
C GLY A 53 8.61 -6.48 8.90
N PHE A 54 9.25 -5.65 9.73
CA PHE A 54 8.61 -4.98 10.86
C PHE A 54 9.17 -3.58 11.08
N CYS A 55 8.36 -2.73 11.68
CA CYS A 55 8.79 -1.42 12.20
C CYS A 55 8.35 -1.28 13.66
N TYR A 56 9.03 -0.41 14.40
CA TYR A 56 8.63 0.00 15.75
C TYR A 56 7.95 1.36 15.67
N ILE A 57 6.76 1.46 16.25
CA ILE A 57 5.98 2.71 16.30
C ILE A 57 5.75 3.06 17.78
N PRO A 58 6.07 4.28 18.24
CA PRO A 58 5.85 4.66 19.63
C PRO A 58 4.40 4.45 20.08
N TYR A 59 4.24 3.92 21.30
CA TYR A 59 2.94 3.53 21.86
C TYR A 59 1.95 4.70 21.93
N GLU A 60 2.38 5.80 22.54
CA GLU A 60 1.54 6.99 22.73
C GLU A 60 1.15 7.62 21.40
N LEU A 61 2.06 7.58 20.43
CA LEU A 61 1.86 8.12 19.11
C LEU A 61 0.75 7.36 18.37
N LEU A 62 0.89 6.03 18.27
CA LEU A 62 -0.14 5.22 17.63
C LEU A 62 -1.48 5.32 18.36
N ARG A 63 -1.47 5.34 19.70
CA ARG A 63 -2.69 5.48 20.51
C ARG A 63 -3.40 6.83 20.33
N SER A 64 -2.65 7.90 20.07
CA SER A 64 -3.23 9.23 19.87
C SER A 64 -3.95 9.41 18.53
N ILE A 65 -3.54 8.65 17.50
CA ILE A 65 -4.03 8.80 16.12
C ILE A 65 -4.89 7.63 15.63
N SER A 66 -4.85 6.49 16.33
CA SER A 66 -5.53 5.26 15.94
C SER A 66 -6.79 5.03 16.77
N ASN A 67 -7.90 4.76 16.10
CA ASN A 67 -9.14 4.25 16.72
C ASN A 67 -9.15 2.73 16.88
N ARG A 68 -8.02 2.05 16.61
CA ARG A 68 -7.90 0.60 16.78
C ARG A 68 -7.91 0.28 18.26
N ASN A 69 -8.52 -0.84 18.64
CA ASN A 69 -8.34 -1.40 19.96
C ASN A 69 -6.90 -1.91 20.10
N LEU A 70 -6.03 -1.05 20.62
CA LEU A 70 -4.61 -1.35 20.82
C LEU A 70 -4.39 -2.08 22.15
N PRO A 71 -3.44 -3.05 22.19
CA PRO A 71 -3.03 -3.66 23.45
C PRO A 71 -2.62 -2.61 24.49
N THR A 72 -2.86 -2.87 25.76
CA THR A 72 -2.28 -2.06 26.84
C THR A 72 -0.77 -2.29 26.91
N PHE A 73 -0.03 -1.23 27.27
CA PHE A 73 1.40 -1.34 27.43
C PHE A 73 1.72 -2.34 28.57
N PRO A 74 2.49 -3.41 28.31
CA PRO A 74 2.58 -4.54 29.25
C PRO A 74 3.47 -4.27 30.48
N GLY A 75 4.18 -3.13 30.53
CA GLY A 75 5.10 -2.75 31.61
C GLY A 75 6.54 -3.23 31.36
N GLU A 76 7.49 -2.80 32.20
CA GLU A 76 8.90 -3.18 32.08
C GLU A 76 9.10 -4.70 32.18
N GLY A 77 10.02 -5.25 31.37
CA GLY A 77 10.39 -6.66 31.37
C GLY A 77 9.41 -7.60 30.66
N LYS A 78 8.31 -7.08 30.09
CA LYS A 78 7.36 -7.87 29.28
C LYS A 78 7.64 -7.71 27.77
N PRO A 79 7.25 -8.70 26.94
CA PRO A 79 7.46 -8.62 25.51
C PRO A 79 6.71 -7.44 24.90
N VAL A 80 7.34 -6.81 23.90
CA VAL A 80 6.75 -5.71 23.12
C VAL A 80 5.46 -6.18 22.46
N PRO A 81 4.33 -5.45 22.60
CA PRO A 81 3.08 -5.82 21.96
C PRO A 81 3.23 -5.78 20.43
N GLU A 82 2.74 -6.82 19.75
CA GLU A 82 2.81 -6.94 18.30
C GLU A 82 1.45 -6.66 17.63
N ILE A 83 1.49 -5.98 16.49
CA ILE A 83 0.35 -5.76 15.61
C ILE A 83 0.65 -6.44 14.28
N TRP A 84 -0.23 -7.33 13.86
CA TRP A 84 -0.13 -8.00 12.56
C TRP A 84 -1.01 -7.30 11.53
N LEU A 85 -0.39 -6.93 10.41
CA LEU A 85 -1.07 -6.39 9.23
C LEU A 85 -1.32 -7.53 8.25
N LEU A 86 -2.52 -8.08 8.30
CA LEU A 86 -2.88 -9.31 7.58
C LEU A 86 -3.07 -9.08 6.08
N GLY A 87 -3.46 -7.88 5.66
CA GLY A 87 -3.66 -7.51 4.25
C GLY A 87 -2.45 -6.84 3.59
N MET A 88 -1.36 -6.61 4.32
CA MET A 88 -0.23 -5.82 3.84
C MET A 88 1.08 -6.60 3.78
N HIS A 89 1.78 -6.47 2.65
CA HIS A 89 3.04 -7.16 2.37
C HIS A 89 4.17 -6.22 1.90
N CYS A 90 3.98 -4.90 1.99
CA CYS A 90 4.93 -3.91 1.47
C CYS A 90 5.54 -3.07 2.61
N LEU A 91 6.84 -3.29 2.87
CA LEU A 91 7.60 -2.52 3.87
C LEU A 91 7.69 -1.02 3.52
N ASP A 92 7.79 -0.70 2.22
CA ASP A 92 7.91 0.70 1.79
C ASP A 92 6.76 1.57 2.31
N VAL A 93 5.55 1.01 2.44
CA VAL A 93 4.36 1.74 2.87
C VAL A 93 4.35 1.98 4.38
N LEU A 94 4.94 1.07 5.16
CA LEU A 94 5.18 1.29 6.58
C LEU A 94 6.14 2.46 6.78
N ASP A 95 7.20 2.56 5.97
CA ASP A 95 8.11 3.70 6.02
C ASP A 95 7.40 5.01 5.67
N LEU A 96 6.49 5.01 4.69
CA LEU A 96 5.66 6.19 4.36
C LEU A 96 4.78 6.61 5.53
N PHE A 97 4.18 5.65 6.24
CA PHE A 97 3.38 5.94 7.43
C PHE A 97 4.25 6.54 8.54
N VAL A 98 5.40 5.94 8.84
CA VAL A 98 6.34 6.48 9.83
C VAL A 98 6.77 7.90 9.45
N GLN A 99 7.11 8.13 8.19
CA GLN A 99 7.47 9.47 7.71
C GLN A 99 6.32 10.48 7.91
N TRP A 100 5.10 10.10 7.53
CA TRP A 100 3.91 10.94 7.69
C TRP A 100 3.63 11.26 9.15
N VAL A 101 3.71 10.28 10.03
CA VAL A 101 3.49 10.46 11.47
C VAL A 101 4.47 11.50 12.05
N TYR A 102 5.74 11.49 11.63
CA TYR A 102 6.74 12.41 12.18
C TYR A 102 6.76 13.80 11.51
N THR A 103 6.30 13.91 10.27
CA THR A 103 6.49 15.13 9.48
C THR A 103 5.20 15.76 8.95
N GLY A 104 4.07 15.06 9.09
CA GLY A 104 2.79 15.42 8.47
C GLY A 104 2.69 15.07 6.98
N GLU A 105 3.79 14.63 6.36
CA GLU A 105 3.87 14.34 4.93
C GLU A 105 4.70 13.08 4.64
N TYR A 106 4.53 12.49 3.46
CA TYR A 106 5.46 11.47 2.96
C TYR A 106 5.94 11.78 1.54
N THR A 107 7.14 11.29 1.22
CA THR A 107 7.77 11.50 -0.08
C THR A 107 7.66 10.24 -0.94
N GLU A 108 7.06 10.38 -2.11
CA GLU A 108 6.96 9.31 -3.11
C GLU A 108 8.27 9.17 -3.88
N LEU A 109 8.56 7.96 -4.37
CA LEU A 109 9.57 7.77 -5.41
C LEU A 109 9.04 8.37 -6.72
N SER A 110 9.73 9.39 -7.23
CA SER A 110 9.34 10.05 -8.48
C SER A 110 9.61 9.15 -9.69
N GLY A 111 8.68 9.16 -10.66
CA GLY A 111 8.87 8.58 -12.00
C GLY A 111 9.05 7.05 -12.04
N SER A 112 8.69 6.34 -10.97
CA SER A 112 8.85 4.90 -10.89
C SER A 112 7.58 4.19 -11.36
N VAL A 113 7.71 3.39 -12.42
CA VAL A 113 6.66 2.49 -12.91
C VAL A 113 6.86 1.14 -12.22
N VAL A 114 5.85 0.69 -11.48
CA VAL A 114 5.93 -0.52 -10.65
C VAL A 114 4.87 -1.56 -11.04
N PRO A 115 5.11 -2.85 -10.79
CA PRO A 115 4.09 -3.88 -10.97
C PRO A 115 2.85 -3.59 -10.11
N LEU A 116 1.68 -3.94 -10.63
CA LEU A 116 0.41 -3.79 -9.94
C LEU A 116 0.29 -4.71 -8.70
N ASP A 117 0.99 -5.83 -8.65
CA ASP A 117 0.87 -6.81 -7.55
C ASP A 117 1.29 -6.25 -6.17
N ILE A 118 0.62 -6.70 -5.10
CA ILE A 118 0.79 -6.23 -3.71
C ILE A 118 2.18 -6.56 -3.16
N ALA A 119 2.75 -7.68 -3.62
CA ALA A 119 4.10 -8.04 -3.24
C ALA A 119 5.09 -7.18 -4.04
N ASN A 120 6.06 -6.59 -3.35
CA ASN A 120 7.36 -6.24 -3.94
C ASN A 120 8.14 -7.52 -4.28
N GLY A 121 7.47 -8.50 -4.87
CA GLY A 121 8.08 -9.71 -5.36
C GLY A 121 9.05 -9.31 -6.46
N VAL A 122 10.30 -9.08 -6.07
CA VAL A 122 11.45 -9.55 -6.83
C VAL A 122 11.37 -11.09 -6.80
N GLN A 123 10.28 -11.66 -7.30
CA GLN A 123 10.32 -13.04 -7.75
C GLN A 123 10.97 -12.95 -9.11
N ASP A 124 12.14 -13.57 -9.17
CA ASP A 124 12.90 -13.91 -10.35
C ASP A 124 12.10 -13.71 -11.63
N LEU A 125 12.69 -12.92 -12.53
CA LEU A 125 12.49 -12.97 -13.98
C LEU A 125 12.76 -14.38 -14.51
N LYS A 126 12.03 -15.40 -14.05
CA LYS A 126 11.66 -16.52 -14.89
C LYS A 126 10.57 -15.97 -15.79
N MET A 127 11.02 -15.29 -16.85
CA MET A 127 10.19 -14.96 -17.97
C MET A 127 9.62 -16.27 -18.51
N ASP A 128 8.39 -16.57 -18.13
CA ASP A 128 7.55 -17.43 -18.92
C ASP A 128 7.18 -16.60 -20.15
N VAL A 129 7.91 -16.83 -21.25
CA VAL A 129 7.89 -16.06 -22.52
C VAL A 129 6.50 -16.00 -23.18
N ASN A 130 5.49 -16.64 -22.59
CA ASN A 130 4.13 -16.75 -23.12
C ASN A 130 3.02 -16.12 -22.25
N ARG A 131 3.31 -15.28 -21.26
CA ARG A 131 2.24 -14.66 -20.44
C ARG A 131 2.40 -13.13 -20.35
N GLN A 132 1.33 -12.45 -20.75
CA GLN A 132 0.98 -11.02 -20.63
C GLN A 132 2.04 -10.13 -19.96
N LYS A 133 2.43 -9.04 -20.66
CA LYS A 133 3.27 -7.98 -20.08
C LYS A 133 2.74 -7.61 -18.68
N PRO A 134 3.59 -7.57 -17.64
CA PRO A 134 3.14 -7.23 -16.30
C PRO A 134 2.45 -5.88 -16.35
N LYS A 135 1.21 -5.81 -15.83
CA LYS A 135 0.47 -4.56 -15.75
C LYS A 135 1.19 -3.67 -14.74
N THR A 136 1.51 -2.46 -15.18
CA THR A 136 2.30 -1.51 -14.41
C THR A 136 1.49 -0.27 -14.04
N MET A 137 1.88 0.40 -12.96
CA MET A 137 1.28 1.65 -12.52
C MET A 137 2.33 2.63 -11.99
N ASP A 138 1.97 3.92 -11.91
CA ASP A 138 2.81 4.91 -11.22
C ASP A 138 2.90 4.55 -9.73
N TRP A 139 4.11 4.56 -9.19
CA TRP A 139 4.38 4.40 -7.77
C TRP A 139 3.55 5.36 -6.90
N ALA A 140 3.32 6.60 -7.34
CA ALA A 140 2.52 7.56 -6.61
C ALA A 140 1.09 7.07 -6.35
N VAL A 141 0.47 6.48 -7.38
CA VAL A 141 -0.87 5.89 -7.31
C VAL A 141 -0.84 4.66 -6.40
N LYS A 142 0.15 3.78 -6.59
CA LYS A 142 0.30 2.56 -5.76
C LYS A 142 0.51 2.88 -4.29
N ALA A 143 1.42 3.81 -4.00
CA ALA A 143 1.75 4.26 -2.66
C ALA A 143 0.53 4.86 -1.96
N ALA A 144 -0.27 5.68 -2.67
CA ALA A 144 -1.49 6.26 -2.11
C ALA A 144 -2.55 5.19 -1.79
N ILE A 145 -2.77 4.22 -2.68
CA ILE A 145 -3.69 3.10 -2.44
C ILE A 145 -3.24 2.28 -1.23
N LEU A 146 -1.97 1.86 -1.20
CA LEU A 146 -1.46 1.05 -0.09
C LEU A 146 -1.42 1.82 1.23
N ALA A 147 -1.10 3.12 1.20
CA ALA A 147 -1.15 3.98 2.38
C ALA A 147 -2.59 4.11 2.91
N TRP A 148 -3.57 4.24 2.02
CA TRP A 148 -4.99 4.26 2.40
C TRP A 148 -5.40 2.95 3.10
N LEU A 149 -5.00 1.80 2.56
CA LEU A 149 -5.29 0.49 3.16
C LEU A 149 -4.59 0.32 4.51
N LEU A 150 -3.33 0.76 4.63
CA LEU A 150 -2.63 0.76 5.90
C LEU A 150 -3.35 1.62 6.95
N GLY A 151 -3.84 2.80 6.54
CA GLY A 151 -4.66 3.66 7.37
C GLY A 151 -5.94 2.97 7.83
N ASP A 152 -6.60 2.20 6.97
CA ASP A 152 -7.78 1.42 7.36
C ASP A 152 -7.43 0.29 8.35
N ASP A 153 -6.37 -0.48 8.09
CA ASP A 153 -5.90 -1.57 8.96
C ASP A 153 -5.49 -1.04 10.35
N LEU A 154 -4.83 0.12 10.39
CA LEU A 154 -4.44 0.79 11.63
C LEU A 154 -5.57 1.66 12.21
N LYS A 155 -6.70 1.81 11.54
CA LYS A 155 -7.82 2.70 11.90
C LYS A 155 -7.37 4.14 12.21
N VAL A 156 -6.53 4.69 11.33
CA VAL A 156 -6.00 6.07 11.37
C VAL A 156 -6.65 6.87 10.24
N ALA A 157 -7.80 7.49 10.52
CA ALA A 157 -8.62 8.18 9.52
C ALA A 157 -7.88 9.35 8.85
N GLU A 158 -7.09 10.12 9.61
CA GLU A 158 -6.30 11.23 9.06
C GLU A 158 -5.29 10.76 8.00
N PHE A 159 -4.68 9.58 8.21
CA PHE A 159 -3.77 8.99 7.24
C PHE A 159 -4.50 8.49 5.99
N GLN A 160 -5.69 7.92 6.15
CA GLN A 160 -6.56 7.57 5.01
C GLN A 160 -6.92 8.82 4.19
N ASN A 161 -7.27 9.92 4.86
CA ASN A 161 -7.64 11.18 4.22
C ASN A 161 -6.46 11.81 3.49
N TYR A 162 -5.28 11.79 4.11
CA TYR A 162 -4.04 12.20 3.49
C TYR A 162 -3.74 11.36 2.24
N ALA A 163 -3.81 10.03 2.35
CA ALA A 163 -3.58 9.11 1.24
C ALA A 163 -4.59 9.32 0.09
N MET A 164 -5.87 9.58 0.40
CA MET A 164 -6.90 9.90 -0.59
C MET A 164 -6.57 11.21 -1.34
N ALA A 165 -6.14 12.26 -0.63
CA ALA A 165 -5.70 13.50 -1.27
C ALA A 165 -4.49 13.27 -2.19
N ARG A 166 -3.55 12.42 -1.77
CA ARG A 166 -2.38 12.03 -2.58
C ARG A 166 -2.77 11.22 -3.82
N LEU A 167 -3.75 10.33 -3.72
CA LEU A 167 -4.28 9.58 -4.86
C LEU A 167 -4.84 10.51 -5.94
N PHE A 168 -5.69 11.47 -5.56
CA PHE A 168 -6.23 12.47 -6.47
C PHE A 168 -5.13 13.32 -7.10
N ALA A 169 -4.14 13.75 -6.30
CA ALA A 169 -3.00 14.50 -6.81
C ALA A 169 -2.13 13.68 -7.78
N ALA A 170 -1.97 12.37 -7.54
CA ALA A 170 -1.23 11.50 -8.45
C ALA A 170 -1.95 11.33 -9.79
N LEU A 171 -3.27 11.07 -9.76
CA LEU A 171 -4.08 10.83 -10.96
C LEU A 171 -4.31 12.07 -11.83
N THR A 172 -4.04 13.27 -11.31
CA THR A 172 -4.09 14.52 -12.07
C THR A 172 -2.77 14.87 -12.76
N ARG A 173 -1.68 14.14 -12.48
CA ARG A 173 -0.40 14.34 -13.15
C ARG A 173 -0.52 13.92 -14.63
N PRO A 174 0.11 14.66 -15.56
CA PRO A 174 0.20 14.22 -16.94
C PRO A 174 0.88 12.85 -17.04
N SER A 175 0.33 11.97 -17.87
CA SER A 175 0.86 10.63 -18.12
C SER A 175 0.78 10.33 -19.62
N GLU A 176 1.77 9.62 -20.14
CA GLU A 176 1.77 9.14 -21.53
C GLU A 176 0.78 8.00 -21.76
N LYS A 177 0.35 7.34 -20.67
CA LYS A 177 -0.57 6.21 -20.70
C LYS A 177 -1.80 6.45 -19.84
N PRO A 178 -2.94 5.82 -20.16
CA PRO A 178 -4.11 5.87 -19.30
C PRO A 178 -3.77 5.36 -17.91
N GLN A 179 -4.14 6.13 -16.89
CA GLN A 179 -3.85 5.79 -15.50
C GLN A 179 -4.94 4.90 -14.90
N LEU A 180 -6.19 5.05 -15.36
CA LEU A 180 -7.33 4.28 -14.90
C LEU A 180 -7.54 3.06 -15.81
N THR A 181 -6.95 1.93 -15.43
CA THR A 181 -7.09 0.67 -16.16
C THR A 181 -8.06 -0.28 -15.45
N PRO A 182 -8.71 -1.23 -16.17
CA PRO A 182 -9.54 -2.25 -15.53
C PRO A 182 -8.80 -3.02 -14.44
N ALA A 183 -7.51 -3.28 -14.65
CA ALA A 183 -6.70 -4.02 -13.69
C ALA A 183 -6.45 -3.22 -12.41
N LEU A 184 -6.19 -1.92 -12.52
CA LEU A 184 -6.09 -1.05 -11.36
C LEU A 184 -7.39 -1.07 -10.55
N TYR A 185 -8.53 -0.96 -11.23
CA TYR A 185 -9.83 -1.04 -10.58
C TYR A 185 -10.04 -2.39 -9.88
N ASP A 186 -9.75 -3.51 -10.54
CA ASP A 186 -9.83 -4.83 -9.91
C ASP A 186 -8.91 -4.96 -8.70
N HIS A 187 -7.70 -4.41 -8.82
CA HIS A 187 -6.74 -4.45 -7.74
C HIS A 187 -7.31 -3.76 -6.50
N VAL A 188 -7.80 -2.52 -6.65
CA VAL A 188 -8.46 -1.79 -5.56
C VAL A 188 -9.67 -2.56 -5.03
N PHE A 189 -10.52 -3.07 -5.92
CA PHE A 189 -11.72 -3.80 -5.54
C PHE A 189 -11.42 -5.09 -4.75
N VAL A 190 -10.33 -5.79 -5.06
CA VAL A 190 -9.95 -7.04 -4.36
C VAL A 190 -9.36 -6.76 -2.98
N ILE A 191 -8.60 -5.66 -2.84
CA ILE A 191 -7.84 -5.36 -1.63
C ILE A 191 -8.56 -4.43 -0.66
N SER A 192 -9.60 -3.75 -1.11
CA SER A 192 -10.46 -2.91 -0.29
C SER A 192 -11.79 -3.60 -0.02
N ASP A 193 -12.52 -3.12 0.98
CA ASP A 193 -13.93 -3.48 1.13
C ASP A 193 -14.74 -2.85 -0.02
N MET A 194 -15.67 -3.60 -0.62
CA MET A 194 -16.47 -3.23 -1.81
C MET A 194 -17.34 -1.99 -1.60
N THR A 195 -17.43 -1.49 -0.37
CA THR A 195 -18.20 -0.29 -0.01
C THR A 195 -17.31 0.79 0.59
N SER A 196 -15.99 0.63 0.49
CA SER A 196 -15.03 1.60 1.01
C SER A 196 -15.09 2.91 0.23
N ASN A 197 -14.68 4.00 0.90
CA ASN A 197 -14.50 5.29 0.26
C ASN A 197 -13.46 5.24 -0.87
N LEU A 198 -12.48 4.33 -0.79
CA LEU A 198 -11.48 4.12 -1.84
C LEU A 198 -12.11 3.52 -3.10
N ASP A 199 -12.89 2.46 -2.97
CA ASP A 199 -13.58 1.83 -4.10
C ASP A 199 -14.57 2.81 -4.76
N THR A 200 -15.36 3.51 -3.94
CA THR A 200 -16.31 4.55 -4.40
C THR A 200 -15.59 5.68 -5.15
N ALA A 201 -14.43 6.14 -4.66
CA ALA A 201 -13.63 7.15 -5.34
C ALA A 201 -13.14 6.67 -6.72
N MET A 202 -12.66 5.43 -6.81
CA MET A 202 -12.20 4.83 -8.06
C MET A 202 -13.33 4.70 -9.08
N GLU A 203 -14.52 4.26 -8.65
CA GLU A 203 -15.70 4.24 -9.51
C GLU A 203 -16.01 5.63 -10.07
N HIS A 204 -16.08 6.64 -9.21
CA HIS A 204 -16.42 7.99 -9.66
C HIS A 204 -15.36 8.57 -10.61
N LEU A 205 -14.08 8.29 -10.36
CA LEU A 205 -12.97 8.69 -11.23
C LEU A 205 -13.09 8.06 -12.63
N VAL A 206 -13.43 6.77 -12.71
CA VAL A 206 -13.67 6.07 -13.97
C VAL A 206 -14.89 6.64 -14.70
N VAL A 207 -16.04 6.74 -14.02
CA VAL A 207 -17.30 7.20 -14.63
C VAL A 207 -17.17 8.64 -15.15
N ARG A 208 -16.56 9.53 -14.37
CA ARG A 208 -16.37 10.95 -14.73
C ARG A 208 -15.50 11.11 -15.98
N ASN A 209 -14.47 10.29 -16.13
CA ASN A 209 -13.51 10.38 -17.23
C ASN A 209 -13.80 9.40 -18.38
N TRP A 210 -14.91 8.66 -18.31
CA TRP A 210 -15.25 7.69 -19.33
C TRP A 210 -15.47 8.35 -20.69
N GLY A 211 -14.79 7.87 -21.73
CA GLY A 211 -14.73 8.51 -23.05
C GLY A 211 -13.44 9.30 -23.29
N ASP A 212 -12.64 9.58 -22.25
CA ASP A 212 -11.28 10.10 -22.40
C ASP A 212 -10.26 8.95 -22.39
N ALA A 213 -9.84 8.52 -23.58
CA ALA A 213 -8.88 7.43 -23.75
C ALA A 213 -7.46 7.78 -23.23
N SER A 214 -7.16 9.04 -22.93
CA SER A 214 -5.88 9.42 -22.30
C SER A 214 -5.87 9.20 -20.79
N VAL A 215 -7.05 9.07 -20.17
CA VAL A 215 -7.23 8.90 -18.72
C VAL A 215 -7.70 7.50 -18.37
N VAL A 216 -8.73 7.02 -19.07
CA VAL A 216 -9.33 5.68 -18.88
C VAL A 216 -8.93 4.79 -20.04
N ASP A 217 -8.29 3.67 -19.74
CA ASP A 217 -7.93 2.66 -20.73
C ASP A 217 -9.21 1.99 -21.26
N GLN A 218 -9.57 2.29 -22.50
CA GLN A 218 -10.75 1.74 -23.17
C GLN A 218 -10.38 0.62 -24.15
N GLU A 219 -9.12 0.17 -24.22
CA GLU A 219 -8.72 -0.91 -25.13
C GLU A 219 -9.32 -2.27 -24.69
N ASP A 220 -9.44 -2.47 -23.38
CA ASP A 220 -9.89 -3.73 -22.77
C ASP A 220 -11.39 -3.69 -22.37
N LEU A 221 -12.27 -3.36 -23.33
CA LEU A 221 -13.72 -3.17 -23.10
C LEU A 221 -14.41 -4.36 -22.42
N GLN A 222 -13.99 -5.59 -22.73
CA GLN A 222 -14.58 -6.80 -22.14
C GLN A 222 -14.36 -6.87 -20.64
N LEU A 223 -13.20 -6.40 -20.16
CA LEU A 223 -12.95 -6.32 -18.72
C LEU A 223 -13.88 -5.28 -18.12
N TRP A 224 -13.96 -4.06 -18.66
CA TRP A 224 -14.87 -3.03 -18.15
C TRP A 224 -16.33 -3.49 -18.08
N ILE A 225 -16.84 -4.13 -19.15
CA ILE A 225 -18.20 -4.68 -19.17
C ILE A 225 -18.41 -5.60 -17.96
N SER A 226 -17.47 -6.52 -17.72
CA SER A 226 -17.55 -7.44 -16.58
C SER A 226 -17.51 -6.72 -15.22
N ARG A 227 -16.90 -5.55 -15.09
CA ARG A 227 -16.84 -4.80 -13.81
C ARG A 227 -18.12 -4.00 -13.60
N ILE A 228 -18.58 -3.31 -14.65
CA ILE A 228 -19.83 -2.58 -14.68
C ILE A 228 -21.01 -3.52 -14.36
N THR A 229 -21.01 -4.76 -14.87
CA THR A 229 -22.11 -5.69 -14.59
C THR A 229 -22.02 -6.38 -13.23
N ARG A 230 -20.86 -6.36 -12.56
CA ARG A 230 -20.64 -7.07 -11.28
C ARG A 230 -21.27 -6.35 -10.09
N LEU A 231 -21.40 -5.02 -10.14
CA LEU A 231 -21.95 -4.20 -9.06
C LEU A 231 -23.12 -3.38 -9.58
N ASP A 232 -24.31 -3.60 -9.02
CA ASP A 232 -25.52 -2.87 -9.42
C ASP A 232 -25.37 -1.35 -9.21
N THR A 233 -24.71 -0.94 -8.12
CA THR A 233 -24.42 0.48 -7.82
C THR A 233 -23.52 1.13 -8.86
N PHE A 234 -22.44 0.44 -9.27
CA PHE A 234 -21.57 0.92 -10.32
C PHE A 234 -22.32 0.97 -11.66
N ARG A 235 -23.05 -0.09 -11.99
CA ARG A 235 -23.86 -0.18 -13.21
C ARG A 235 -24.81 1.00 -13.34
N ASP A 236 -25.62 1.24 -12.33
CA ASP A 236 -26.66 2.25 -12.36
C ASP A 236 -26.05 3.66 -12.47
N ARG A 237 -24.96 3.92 -11.74
CA ARG A 237 -24.20 5.17 -11.84
C ARG A 237 -23.60 5.35 -13.22
N PHE A 238 -22.94 4.33 -13.76
CA PHE A 238 -22.32 4.37 -15.07
C PHE A 238 -23.36 4.68 -16.16
N PHE A 239 -24.51 3.99 -16.14
CA PHE A 239 -25.60 4.24 -17.09
C PHE A 239 -26.13 5.67 -16.96
N LYS A 240 -26.41 6.14 -15.74
CA LYS A 240 -26.95 7.48 -15.52
C LYS A 240 -26.00 8.57 -16.01
N GLU A 241 -24.72 8.46 -15.67
CA GLU A 241 -23.71 9.47 -15.99
C GLU A 241 -23.26 9.40 -17.46
N SER A 242 -23.28 8.23 -18.10
CA SER A 242 -22.93 8.09 -19.53
C SER A 242 -23.94 8.75 -20.47
N LEU A 243 -25.13 9.14 -19.99
CA LEU A 243 -26.08 9.98 -20.73
C LEU A 243 -25.61 11.45 -20.87
N LEU A 244 -24.64 11.87 -20.06
CA LEU A 244 -24.05 13.20 -20.11
C LEU A 244 -22.78 13.19 -20.98
N SER A 245 -22.49 14.32 -21.62
CA SER A 245 -21.21 14.52 -22.31
C SER A 245 -20.03 14.47 -21.33
N LEU A 246 -18.82 14.25 -21.86
CA LEU A 246 -17.60 14.27 -21.05
C LEU A 246 -17.41 15.62 -20.34
N ASP A 247 -17.68 16.73 -21.04
CA ASP A 247 -17.55 18.08 -20.47
C ASP A 247 -18.55 18.31 -19.33
N GLN A 248 -19.82 17.93 -19.52
CA GLN A 248 -20.85 18.01 -18.47
C GLN A 248 -20.50 17.19 -17.23
N ARG A 249 -19.92 15.99 -17.39
CA ARG A 249 -19.43 15.21 -16.24
C ARG A 249 -18.27 15.87 -15.54
N ARG A 250 -17.42 16.59 -16.27
CA ARG A 250 -16.23 17.28 -15.73
C ARG A 250 -16.56 18.58 -15.03
N GLU A 251 -17.66 19.26 -15.39
CA GLU A 251 -18.18 20.44 -14.69
C GLU A 251 -18.42 20.18 -13.20
N LYS A 252 -18.88 18.96 -12.86
CA LYS A 252 -18.97 18.55 -11.46
C LYS A 252 -17.57 18.32 -10.91
N ALA A 253 -17.19 19.15 -9.93
CA ALA A 253 -15.94 19.00 -9.21
C ALA A 253 -15.92 17.65 -8.49
N LEU A 254 -14.86 16.87 -8.74
CA LEU A 254 -14.56 15.66 -7.98
C LEU A 254 -13.48 16.00 -6.97
N VAL A 255 -13.85 16.15 -5.70
CA VAL A 255 -12.92 16.55 -4.65
C VAL A 255 -12.62 15.39 -3.71
N ALA A 256 -11.35 15.22 -3.35
CA ALA A 256 -10.90 14.13 -2.47
C ALA A 256 -11.65 14.11 -1.13
N LYS A 257 -12.05 15.29 -0.63
CA LYS A 257 -12.78 15.47 0.63
C LYS A 257 -14.10 14.72 0.68
N ASP A 258 -14.75 14.46 -0.45
CA ASP A 258 -16.01 13.72 -0.53
C ASP A 258 -15.84 12.24 -0.13
N TYR A 259 -14.58 11.76 -0.06
CA TYR A 259 -14.22 10.36 0.23
C TYR A 259 -13.40 10.25 1.53
N PHE A 260 -13.37 11.29 2.35
CA PHE A 260 -12.64 11.25 3.61
C PHE A 260 -13.39 10.38 4.64
N CYS A 261 -12.61 9.68 5.45
CA CYS A 261 -13.05 8.87 6.58
C CYS A 261 -13.17 9.73 7.85
N GLY A 262 -14.18 9.46 8.67
CA GLY A 262 -14.43 10.15 9.94
C GLY A 262 -15.13 11.51 9.80
N GLU A 263 -15.57 12.09 10.92
CA GLU A 263 -16.02 13.49 10.95
C GLU A 263 -14.79 14.38 10.76
N LEU A 264 -14.83 15.24 9.74
CA LEU A 264 -13.86 16.32 9.59
C LEU A 264 -14.01 17.27 10.80
N PRO A 265 -12.93 17.64 11.49
CA PRO A 265 -12.99 18.60 12.58
C PRO A 265 -13.48 19.98 12.12
#